data_AF-C0W7Q9-F1
#
_entry.id   AF-C0W7Q9-F1
#
_cell.length_a   1.000
_cell.length_b   1.000
_cell.length_c   1.000
_cell.angle_alpha   90.00
_cell.angle_beta   90.00
_cell.angle_gamma   90.00
#
_symmetry.space_group_name_H-M   'P 1'
#
loop_
_entity.id
_entity.type
_entity.pdbx_description
1 polymer ?
#
loop_
_entity_poly.entity_id
_entity_poly.type
_entity_poly.pdbx_seq_one_letter_code
_entity_poly.pdbx_strand_id
1 'polypeptide(L)'
;MMELGALVCTARDPRCQECPWTAQCRWVAQGKPADEHAGRRRSQAWHGTDRQARGLVMARLRLAGPDIAVARADLLAEAARAGQASGRRRPVAADPKQPARALAGLLADGLIATDDDGASFRLP
;
A
#
# COMPACT_ATOMS: atom_id res chain seq x y z
N MET A 1 -24.42 -2.95 -10.22
CA MET A 1 -24.80 -3.33 -8.84
C MET A 1 -23.52 -3.62 -8.06
N MET A 2 -22.87 -2.58 -7.50
CA MET A 2 -21.56 -2.74 -6.82
C MET A 2 -21.48 -2.05 -5.44
N GLU A 3 -22.53 -1.35 -4.98
CA GLU A 3 -22.44 -0.46 -3.82
C GLU A 3 -22.91 -1.08 -2.49
N LEU A 4 -23.59 -2.26 -2.52
CA LEU A 4 -24.20 -2.84 -1.31
C LEU A 4 -23.15 -3.09 -0.21
N GLY A 5 -21.99 -3.67 -0.55
CA GLY A 5 -20.92 -3.93 0.42
C GLY A 5 -20.16 -2.69 0.88
N ALA A 6 -20.22 -1.60 0.12
CA ALA A 6 -19.54 -0.35 0.45
C ALA A 6 -20.42 0.57 1.32
N LEU A 7 -21.73 0.60 1.08
CA LEU A 7 -22.64 1.57 1.67
C LEU A 7 -23.64 0.99 2.67
N VAL A 8 -24.01 -0.28 2.53
CA VAL A 8 -25.09 -0.90 3.32
C VAL A 8 -24.56 -2.04 4.18
N CYS A 9 -24.01 -3.09 3.57
CA CYS A 9 -23.45 -4.25 4.24
C CYS A 9 -21.97 -4.03 4.63
N THR A 10 -21.72 -2.98 5.43
CA THR A 10 -20.35 -2.65 5.86
C THR A 10 -19.91 -3.54 7.03
N ALA A 11 -18.59 -3.77 7.15
CA ALA A 11 -18.04 -4.69 8.14
C ALA A 11 -18.14 -4.20 9.61
N ARG A 12 -18.28 -2.89 9.84
CA ARG A 12 -18.32 -2.32 11.20
C ARG A 12 -19.72 -1.95 11.65
N ASP A 13 -20.50 -1.33 10.77
CA ASP A 13 -21.84 -0.84 11.07
C ASP A 13 -22.76 -1.02 9.85
N PRO A 14 -23.31 -2.23 9.65
CA PRO A 14 -24.16 -2.52 8.50
C PRO A 14 -25.57 -1.95 8.70
N ARG A 15 -26.09 -1.28 7.67
CA ARG A 15 -27.45 -0.72 7.62
C ARG A 15 -28.46 -1.80 7.26
N CYS A 16 -28.65 -2.78 8.13
CA CYS A 16 -29.52 -3.93 7.85
C CYS A 16 -30.97 -3.54 7.52
N GLN A 17 -31.46 -2.39 7.99
CA GLN A 17 -32.81 -1.91 7.66
C GLN A 17 -32.96 -1.50 6.18
N GLU A 18 -31.85 -1.14 5.52
CA GLU A 18 -31.78 -0.75 4.11
C GLU A 18 -31.35 -1.91 3.20
N CYS A 19 -30.96 -3.06 3.79
CA CYS A 19 -30.44 -4.19 3.02
C CYS A 19 -31.58 -5.05 2.44
N PRO A 20 -31.64 -5.23 1.10
CA PRO A 20 -32.72 -5.99 0.45
C PRO A 20 -32.68 -7.49 0.78
N TRP A 21 -31.61 -7.99 1.38
CA TRP A 21 -31.41 -9.40 1.70
C TRP A 21 -31.56 -9.72 3.19
N THR A 22 -31.97 -8.76 4.03
CA THR A 22 -32.05 -8.95 5.48
C THR A 22 -32.90 -10.14 5.89
N ALA A 23 -34.02 -10.38 5.20
CA ALA A 23 -34.90 -11.53 5.46
C ALA A 23 -34.23 -12.90 5.25
N GLN A 24 -33.16 -12.97 4.44
CA GLN A 24 -32.44 -14.20 4.11
C GLN A 24 -31.00 -14.20 4.65
N CYS A 25 -30.61 -13.16 5.38
CA CYS A 25 -29.24 -12.97 5.85
C CYS A 25 -28.94 -13.89 7.03
N ARG A 26 -28.13 -14.94 6.81
CA ARG A 26 -27.73 -15.89 7.86
C ARG A 26 -27.03 -15.23 9.04
N TRP A 27 -26.21 -14.20 8.81
CA TRP A 27 -25.53 -13.47 9.89
C TRP A 27 -26.51 -12.73 10.80
N VAL A 28 -27.56 -12.10 10.23
CA VAL A 28 -28.64 -11.48 11.01
C VAL A 28 -29.47 -12.55 11.74
N ALA A 29 -29.80 -13.66 11.07
CA ALA A 29 -30.54 -14.77 11.67
C ALA A 29 -29.79 -15.42 12.86
N GLN A 30 -28.46 -15.32 12.88
CA GLN A 30 -27.60 -15.77 13.98
C GLN A 30 -27.41 -14.72 15.10
N GLY A 31 -28.13 -13.58 15.04
CA GLY A 31 -28.04 -12.53 16.05
C GLY A 31 -26.84 -11.60 15.89
N LYS A 32 -26.28 -11.48 14.68
CA LYS A 32 -25.14 -10.62 14.35
C LYS A 32 -23.89 -10.91 15.22
N PRO A 33 -23.39 -12.16 15.24
CA PRO A 33 -22.22 -12.51 16.04
C PRO A 33 -21.03 -11.63 15.66
N ALA A 34 -20.22 -11.27 16.66
CA ALA A 34 -19.00 -10.50 16.47
C ALA A 34 -18.00 -11.29 15.62
N ASP A 35 -17.23 -10.58 14.79
CA ASP A 35 -16.12 -11.18 14.06
C ASP A 35 -14.99 -11.56 15.03
N GLU A 36 -14.81 -12.86 15.25
CA GLU A 36 -13.75 -13.45 16.08
C GLU A 36 -12.34 -13.05 15.62
N HIS A 37 -12.18 -12.67 14.35
CA HIS A 37 -10.92 -12.25 13.76
C HIS A 37 -10.71 -10.74 13.78
N ALA A 38 -11.68 -9.95 14.29
CA ALA A 38 -11.62 -8.49 14.27
C ALA A 38 -10.35 -7.97 14.96
N GLY A 39 -9.95 -8.58 16.09
CA GLY A 39 -8.73 -8.22 16.83
C GLY A 39 -7.42 -8.57 16.11
N ARG A 40 -7.44 -9.52 15.17
CA ARG A 40 -6.25 -9.91 14.39
C ARG A 40 -5.99 -8.97 13.22
N ARG A 41 -7.00 -8.20 12.78
CA ARG A 41 -6.87 -7.20 11.72
C ARG A 41 -6.14 -5.96 12.22
N ARG A 42 -4.84 -6.10 12.44
CA ARG A 42 -3.95 -4.94 12.65
C ARG A 42 -3.65 -4.33 11.29
N SER A 43 -4.09 -3.10 11.07
CA SER A 43 -3.62 -2.32 9.92
C SER A 43 -2.10 -2.18 10.05
N GLN A 44 -1.36 -2.63 9.03
CA GLN A 44 0.05 -2.35 8.92
C GLN A 44 0.27 -0.84 9.00
N ALA A 45 1.27 -0.40 9.76
CA ALA A 45 1.67 1.00 9.73
C ALA A 45 2.07 1.41 8.31
N TRP A 46 1.71 2.60 7.85
CA TRP A 46 2.15 3.08 6.54
C TRP A 46 3.66 3.39 6.51
N HIS A 47 4.12 4.13 7.52
CA HIS A 47 5.50 4.61 7.59
C HIS A 47 6.50 3.47 7.80
N GLY A 48 7.63 3.53 7.10
CA GLY A 48 8.70 2.54 7.12
C GLY A 48 8.45 1.30 6.26
N THR A 49 7.37 1.25 5.48
CA THR A 49 7.01 0.05 4.70
C THR A 49 7.59 0.07 3.29
N ASP A 50 7.72 -1.13 2.71
CA ASP A 50 8.07 -1.30 1.29
C ASP A 50 7.06 -0.58 0.38
N ARG A 51 5.78 -0.50 0.79
CA ARG A 51 4.75 0.26 0.05
C ARG A 51 5.05 1.76 0.04
N GLN A 52 5.53 2.32 1.15
CA GLN A 52 5.97 3.73 1.20
C GLN A 52 7.23 3.94 0.36
N ALA A 53 8.24 3.08 0.49
CA ALA A 53 9.50 3.19 -0.27
C ALA A 53 9.25 3.17 -1.78
N ARG A 54 8.42 2.24 -2.27
CA ARG A 54 7.99 2.19 -3.67
C ARG A 54 7.25 3.46 -4.10
N GLY A 55 6.38 3.98 -3.25
CA GLY A 55 5.65 5.23 -3.51
C GLY A 55 6.58 6.44 -3.71
N LEU A 56 7.65 6.52 -2.92
CA LEU A 56 8.66 7.59 -3.04
C LEU A 56 9.43 7.51 -4.36
N VAL A 57 9.84 6.30 -4.78
CA VAL A 57 10.46 6.08 -6.10
C VAL A 57 9.52 6.51 -7.23
N MET A 58 8.28 6.04 -7.21
CA MET A 58 7.28 6.40 -8.22
C MET A 58 7.00 7.91 -8.25
N ALA A 59 6.96 8.57 -7.10
CA ALA A 59 6.80 10.02 -7.02
C ALA A 59 7.98 10.75 -7.65
N ARG A 60 9.22 10.33 -7.38
CA ARG A 60 10.43 10.93 -7.96
C ARG A 60 10.50 10.78 -9.47
N LEU A 61 10.11 9.62 -10.00
CA LEU A 61 10.04 9.35 -11.44
C LEU A 61 8.95 10.18 -12.12
N ARG A 62 7.75 10.25 -11.54
CA ARG A 62 6.66 11.10 -12.06
C ARG A 62 7.02 12.58 -12.06
N LEU A 63 7.79 13.04 -11.08
CA LEU A 63 8.29 14.41 -11.03
C LEU A 63 9.31 14.69 -12.15
N ALA A 64 10.12 13.69 -12.53
CA ALA A 64 11.05 13.81 -13.64
C ALA A 64 10.32 13.90 -14.98
N GLY A 65 9.24 13.12 -15.14
CA GLY A 65 8.42 13.08 -16.34
C GLY A 65 8.49 11.73 -17.06
N PRO A 66 7.59 11.49 -18.04
CA PRO A 66 7.68 10.31 -18.90
C PRO A 66 9.00 10.32 -19.67
N ASP A 67 9.58 9.15 -19.91
CA ASP A 67 10.85 8.94 -20.62
C ASP A 67 12.12 9.53 -19.99
N ILE A 68 12.01 10.25 -18.87
CA ILE A 68 13.17 10.78 -18.16
C ILE A 68 13.74 9.71 -17.22
N ALA A 69 14.94 9.24 -17.55
CA ALA A 69 15.68 8.33 -16.71
C ALA A 69 16.27 9.07 -15.49
N VAL A 70 16.09 8.48 -14.30
CA VAL A 70 16.63 8.97 -13.03
C VAL A 70 17.66 7.97 -12.52
N ALA A 71 18.81 8.48 -12.07
CA ALA A 71 19.91 7.65 -11.61
C ALA A 71 19.50 6.75 -10.44
N ARG A 72 20.00 5.51 -10.44
CA ARG A 72 19.73 4.53 -9.38
C ARG A 72 20.01 5.08 -7.98
N ALA A 73 21.10 5.82 -7.81
CA ALA A 73 21.50 6.40 -6.53
C ALA A 73 20.43 7.35 -5.96
N ASP A 74 19.86 8.21 -6.81
CA ASP A 74 18.81 9.16 -6.42
C ASP A 74 17.54 8.43 -5.98
N LEU A 75 17.14 7.39 -6.72
CA LEU A 75 15.94 6.60 -6.38
C LEU A 75 16.11 5.81 -5.08
N LEU A 76 17.31 5.28 -4.82
CA LEU A 76 17.63 4.64 -3.55
C LEU A 76 17.60 5.63 -2.38
N ALA A 77 18.13 6.84 -2.58
CA ALA A 77 18.08 7.90 -1.58
C ALA A 77 16.64 8.31 -1.27
N GLU A 78 15.79 8.44 -2.29
CA GLU A 78 14.37 8.73 -2.11
C GLU A 78 13.64 7.61 -1.36
N ALA A 79 13.84 6.35 -1.75
CA ALA A 79 13.23 5.20 -1.08
C ALA A 79 13.65 5.09 0.40
N ALA A 80 14.90 5.43 0.74
CA ALA A 80 15.42 5.38 2.11
C ALA A 80 14.69 6.34 3.08
N ARG A 81 14.02 7.37 2.55
CA ARG A 81 13.22 8.30 3.37
C ARG A 81 12.00 7.63 4.00
N ALA A 82 11.60 6.45 3.54
CA ALA A 82 10.52 5.68 4.16
C ALA A 82 10.77 5.39 5.65
N GLY A 83 12.01 5.08 6.02
CA GLY A 83 12.41 4.83 7.42
C GLY A 83 12.58 6.09 8.27
N GLN A 84 12.69 7.27 7.64
CA GLN A 84 13.06 8.53 8.33
C GLN A 84 11.83 9.31 8.81
N ALA A 85 10.68 9.17 8.16
CA ALA A 85 9.48 9.98 8.42
C ALA A 85 8.66 9.57 9.66
N SER A 86 9.19 8.71 10.52
CA SER A 86 8.47 8.24 11.70
C SER A 86 8.57 9.25 12.84
N GLY A 87 7.60 10.15 12.96
CA GLY A 87 7.33 10.94 14.18
C GLY A 87 6.94 10.08 15.41
N ARG A 88 7.25 8.77 15.40
CA ARG A 88 7.08 7.88 16.54
C ARG A 88 8.24 8.04 17.50
N ARG A 89 7.91 8.01 18.79
CA ARG A 89 8.81 8.03 19.95
C ARG A 89 9.90 6.95 19.94
N ARG A 90 9.83 5.96 19.04
CA ARG A 90 10.86 4.94 18.83
C ARG A 90 11.14 4.76 17.33
N PRO A 91 12.36 5.03 16.84
CA PRO A 91 12.72 4.75 15.46
C PRO A 91 12.60 3.24 15.20
N VAL A 92 11.91 2.87 14.14
CA VAL A 92 12.09 1.52 13.56
C VAL A 92 13.48 1.54 12.95
N ALA A 93 14.33 0.57 13.30
CA ALA A 93 15.65 0.47 12.69
C ALA A 93 15.47 0.42 11.17
N ALA A 94 16.11 1.35 10.45
CA ALA A 94 16.03 1.41 9.00
C ALA A 94 16.62 0.11 8.43
N ASP A 95 15.84 -0.62 7.62
CA ASP A 95 16.35 -1.76 6.87
C ASP A 95 17.19 -1.23 5.70
N PRO A 96 18.53 -1.38 5.70
CA PRO A 96 19.37 -0.86 4.64
C PRO A 96 19.11 -1.53 3.28
N LYS A 97 18.46 -2.71 3.27
CA LYS A 97 18.12 -3.43 2.04
C LYS A 97 16.77 -3.01 1.45
N GLN A 98 15.94 -2.28 2.21
CA GLN A 98 14.61 -1.88 1.75
C GLN A 98 14.62 -1.05 0.46
N PRO A 99 15.47 -0.02 0.30
CA PRO A 99 15.51 0.76 -0.95
C PRO A 99 15.78 -0.09 -2.19
N ALA A 100 16.77 -0.97 -2.10
CA ALA A 100 17.14 -1.86 -3.21
C ALA A 100 16.02 -2.87 -3.51
N ARG A 101 15.40 -3.45 -2.47
CA ARG A 101 14.27 -4.38 -2.61
C ARG A 101 13.04 -3.69 -3.23
N ALA A 102 12.74 -2.46 -2.83
CA ALA A 102 11.65 -1.68 -3.39
C ALA A 102 11.85 -1.43 -4.89
N LEU A 103 13.06 -1.03 -5.29
CA LEU A 103 13.41 -0.79 -6.69
C LEU A 103 13.35 -2.07 -7.52
N ALA A 104 13.93 -3.17 -7.02
CA ALA A 104 13.88 -4.47 -7.69
C ALA A 104 12.44 -4.98 -7.88
N GLY A 105 11.58 -4.80 -6.87
CA GLY A 105 10.17 -5.16 -6.97
C GLY A 105 9.41 -4.32 -7.98
N LEU A 106 9.67 -3.00 -8.06
CA LEU A 106 9.04 -2.14 -9.08
C LEU A 106 9.43 -2.56 -10.50
N LEU A 107 10.70 -2.92 -10.71
CA LEU A 107 11.18 -3.42 -11.99
C LEU A 107 10.53 -4.77 -12.33
N ALA A 108 10.49 -5.70 -11.38
CA ALA A 108 9.88 -7.02 -11.56
C ALA A 108 8.37 -6.93 -11.85
N ASP A 109 7.68 -5.95 -11.27
CA ASP A 109 6.26 -5.68 -11.52
C ASP A 109 6.00 -4.91 -12.83
N GLY A 110 7.05 -4.53 -13.57
CA GLY A 110 6.93 -3.75 -14.82
C GLY A 110 6.45 -2.31 -14.62
N LEU A 111 6.59 -1.76 -13.40
CA LEU A 111 6.15 -0.40 -13.07
C LEU A 111 7.22 0.67 -13.35
N ILE A 112 8.45 0.23 -13.57
CA ILE A 112 9.60 1.04 -14.01
C ILE A 112 10.41 0.22 -15.02
N ALA A 113 11.17 0.90 -15.86
CA ALA A 113 12.06 0.28 -16.84
C ALA A 113 13.48 0.83 -16.73
N THR A 114 14.46 0.09 -17.26
CA THR A 114 15.86 0.50 -17.41
C THR A 114 16.34 0.07 -18.79
N ASP A 115 17.15 0.91 -19.45
CA ASP A 115 17.78 0.61 -20.74
C ASP A 115 19.31 0.47 -20.61
N ASP A 116 19.84 0.60 -19.40
CA ASP A 116 21.27 0.77 -19.11
C ASP A 116 21.73 -0.16 -17.97
N ASP A 117 21.24 -1.41 -17.99
CA ASP A 117 21.57 -2.46 -17.02
C ASP A 117 21.34 -2.04 -15.54
N GLY A 118 20.35 -1.16 -15.32
CA GLY A 118 19.96 -0.67 -14.01
C GLY A 118 20.79 0.49 -13.48
N ALA A 119 21.59 1.16 -14.32
CA ALA A 119 22.26 2.40 -13.90
C ALA A 119 21.25 3.55 -13.68
N SER A 120 20.17 3.58 -14.46
CA SER A 120 19.05 4.50 -14.31
C SER A 120 17.70 3.82 -14.57
N PHE A 121 16.63 4.47 -14.11
CA PHE A 121 15.27 3.96 -14.28
C PHE A 121 14.33 5.06 -14.73
N ARG A 122 13.35 4.71 -15.56
CA ARG A 122 12.27 5.60 -16.01
C ARG A 122 10.91 4.95 -15.79
N LEU A 123 9.85 5.72 -16.00
CA LEU A 123 8.52 5.15 -16.19
C LEU A 123 8.47 4.40 -17.53
N PRO A 124 7.73 3.27 -17.64
CA PRO A 124 7.55 2.54 -18.88
C PRO A 124 6.88 3.37 -19.97
#